data_AF-A0A317SZ61-F1
#
_entry.id   AF-A0A317SZ61-F1
#
_cell.length_a   1.000
_cell.length_b   1.000
_cell.length_c   1.000
_cell.angle_alpha   90.00
_cell.angle_beta   90.00
_cell.angle_gamma   90.00
#
_symmetry.space_group_name_H-M   'P 1'
#
loop_
_entity.id
_entity.type
_entity.pdbx_description
1 polymer ?
#
loop_
_entity_poly.entity_id
_entity_poly.type
_entity_poly.pdbx_seq_one_letter_code
_entity_poly.pdbx_strand_id
1 'polypeptide(L)'
;MTNHQISHYLDIPLSTVKSTFAKRDQEGKENEGRGRHPKTTKLQDEAMVEEALKNHHTSYSEIAERVAPNVSAKTVKRRLAQKHLKKWMAQERVHLDEDLAQKRLEWA
;
A
#
# COMPACT_ATOMS: atom_id res chain seq x y z
N MET A 1 13.33 -41.71 6.21
CA MET A 1 13.69 -41.04 7.47
C MET A 1 12.41 -40.70 8.23
N THR A 2 12.37 -40.95 9.54
CA THR A 2 11.23 -40.59 10.40
C THR A 2 11.31 -39.11 10.82
N ASN A 3 10.19 -38.52 11.26
CA ASN A 3 10.17 -37.13 11.77
C ASN A 3 11.17 -36.90 12.92
N HIS A 4 11.42 -37.93 13.75
CA HIS A 4 12.43 -37.87 14.82
C HIS A 4 13.86 -37.88 14.25
N GLN A 5 14.14 -38.69 13.22
CA GLN A 5 15.43 -38.68 12.54
C GLN A 5 15.71 -37.34 11.86
N ILE A 6 14.68 -36.71 11.26
CA ILE A 6 14.78 -35.38 10.64
C ILE A 6 15.04 -34.31 11.71
N SER A 7 14.33 -34.36 12.84
CA SER A 7 14.52 -33.44 13.96
C SER A 7 15.94 -33.48 14.51
N HIS A 8 16.48 -34.68 14.76
CA HIS A 8 17.86 -34.84 15.22
C HIS A 8 18.92 -34.49 14.16
N TYR A 9 18.66 -34.80 12.89
CA TYR A 9 19.61 -34.52 11.81
C TYR A 9 19.70 -33.03 11.49
N LEU A 10 18.59 -32.30 11.59
CA LEU A 10 18.52 -30.86 11.28
C LEU A 10 18.65 -29.96 12.53
N ASP A 11 18.65 -30.53 13.73
CA ASP A 11 18.59 -29.82 15.01
C ASP A 11 17.41 -28.82 15.10
N ILE A 12 16.23 -29.29 14.70
CA ILE A 12 14.98 -28.50 14.73
C ILE A 12 13.96 -29.23 15.59
N PRO A 13 13.14 -28.54 16.40
CA PRO A 13 12.10 -29.19 17.20
C PRO A 13 11.16 -30.10 16.39
N LEU A 14 10.85 -31.27 16.94
CA LEU A 14 9.93 -32.24 16.33
C LEU A 14 8.56 -31.63 15.99
N SER A 15 8.10 -30.66 16.80
CA SER A 15 6.87 -29.91 16.57
C SER A 15 6.91 -29.12 15.25
N THR A 16 8.04 -28.47 14.95
CA THR A 16 8.26 -27.75 13.70
C THR A 16 8.22 -28.70 12.52
N VAL A 17 8.96 -29.83 12.59
CA VAL A 17 8.99 -30.87 11.54
C VAL A 17 7.58 -31.39 11.25
N LYS A 18 6.79 -31.71 12.28
CA LYS A 18 5.39 -32.12 12.13
C LYS A 18 4.53 -31.03 11.50
N SER A 19 4.69 -29.77 11.93
CA SER A 19 3.92 -28.64 11.40
C SER A 19 4.26 -28.32 9.94
N THR A 20 5.51 -28.47 9.52
CA THR A 20 5.93 -28.26 8.13
C THR A 20 5.37 -29.34 7.22
N PHE A 21 5.39 -30.60 7.65
CA PHE A 21 4.75 -31.68 6.88
C PHE A 21 3.23 -31.54 6.83
N ALA A 22 2.58 -31.15 7.93
CA ALA A 22 1.13 -30.87 7.95
C ALA A 22 0.74 -29.67 7.06
N LYS A 23 1.63 -28.68 6.89
CA LYS A 23 1.45 -27.55 5.97
C LYS A 23 1.74 -27.89 4.52
N ARG A 24 2.52 -28.95 4.26
CA ARG A 24 2.79 -29.44 2.90
C ARG A 24 1.51 -29.90 2.20
N ASP A 25 0.59 -30.53 2.94
CA ASP A 25 -0.73 -30.91 2.43
C ASP A 25 -1.63 -29.69 2.09
N GLN A 26 -1.19 -28.47 2.44
CA GLN A 26 -1.83 -27.19 2.11
C GLN A 26 -1.03 -26.39 1.05
N GLU A 27 -0.07 -27.03 0.36
CA GLU A 27 0.69 -26.42 -0.74
C GLU A 27 -0.26 -25.71 -1.74
N GLY A 28 -0.08 -24.41 -1.89
CA GLY A 28 -0.94 -23.53 -2.71
C GLY A 28 -1.76 -22.51 -1.92
N LYS A 29 -1.89 -22.65 -0.59
CA LYS A 29 -2.45 -21.59 0.26
C LYS A 29 -1.33 -20.67 0.74
N GLU A 30 -1.30 -19.45 0.21
CA GLU A 30 -0.43 -18.40 0.74
C GLU A 30 -0.74 -18.20 2.22
N ASN A 31 0.29 -18.25 3.06
CA ASN A 31 0.15 -17.83 4.46
C ASN A 31 -0.01 -16.32 4.44
N GLU A 32 -1.26 -15.84 4.41
CA GLU A 32 -1.56 -14.43 4.64
C GLU A 32 -1.15 -14.07 6.07
N GLY A 33 0.10 -13.63 6.23
CA GLY A 33 0.56 -13.04 7.47
C GLY A 33 -0.37 -11.88 7.81
N ARG A 34 -1.07 -11.97 8.94
CA ARG A 34 -1.92 -10.87 9.40
C ARG A 34 -1.03 -9.70 9.79
N GLY A 35 -0.92 -8.73 8.88
CA GLY A 35 -0.28 -7.46 9.17
C GLY A 35 -1.01 -6.72 10.30
N ARG A 36 -0.34 -5.73 10.89
CA ARG A 36 -0.94 -4.88 11.92
C ARG A 36 -2.18 -4.16 11.39
N HIS A 37 -3.23 -4.09 12.20
CA HIS A 37 -4.42 -3.33 11.87
C HIS A 37 -4.09 -1.85 11.55
N PRO A 38 -4.74 -1.29 10.52
CA PRO A 38 -4.72 0.14 10.25
C PRO A 38 -5.00 1.02 11.47
N LYS A 39 -4.40 2.22 11.49
CA LYS A 39 -4.83 3.30 12.38
C LYS A 39 -6.03 4.09 11.82
N THR A 40 -6.29 3.99 10.52
CA THR A 40 -7.41 4.66 9.85
C THR A 40 -8.60 3.72 9.72
N THR A 41 -9.80 4.26 9.88
CA THR A 41 -11.05 3.55 9.54
C THR A 41 -11.33 3.64 8.03
N LYS A 42 -12.24 2.79 7.52
CA LYS A 42 -12.67 2.87 6.12
C LYS A 42 -13.29 4.22 5.78
N LEU A 43 -14.13 4.76 6.67
CA LEU A 43 -14.75 6.07 6.52
C LEU A 43 -13.72 7.21 6.45
N GLN A 44 -12.66 7.14 7.26
CA GLN A 44 -11.56 8.10 7.18
C GLN A 44 -10.79 7.96 5.87
N ASP A 45 -10.55 6.74 5.41
CA ASP A 45 -9.88 6.51 4.12
C ASP A 45 -10.73 7.07 2.96
N GLU A 46 -12.07 6.95 3.00
CA GLU A 46 -12.99 7.52 2.01
C GLU A 46 -13.03 9.05 2.08
N ALA A 47 -13.13 9.64 3.27
CA ALA A 47 -13.10 11.09 3.45
C ALA A 47 -11.76 11.71 3.00
N MET A 48 -10.63 11.01 3.18
CA MET A 48 -9.34 11.46 2.62
C MET A 48 -9.35 11.52 1.09
N VAL A 49 -10.01 10.54 0.45
CA VAL A 49 -10.17 10.51 -1.01
C VAL A 49 -11.05 11.65 -1.47
N GLU A 50 -12.20 11.87 -0.83
CA GLU A 50 -13.10 12.97 -1.18
C GLU A 50 -12.44 14.34 -1.01
N GLU A 51 -11.70 14.56 0.07
CA GLU A 51 -11.02 15.84 0.31
C GLU A 51 -9.94 16.09 -0.74
N ALA A 52 -9.15 15.06 -1.07
CA ALA A 52 -8.13 15.13 -2.12
C ALA A 52 -8.74 15.37 -3.53
N LEU A 53 -9.97 14.90 -3.76
CA LEU A 53 -10.72 15.11 -5.00
C LEU A 53 -11.31 16.52 -5.09
N LYS A 54 -11.84 17.05 -3.98
CA LYS A 54 -12.43 18.39 -3.92
C LYS A 54 -11.37 19.48 -4.01
N ASN A 55 -10.23 19.29 -3.34
CA ASN A 55 -9.20 20.32 -3.20
C ASN A 55 -7.81 19.79 -3.58
N HIS A 56 -7.45 19.89 -4.86
CA HIS A 56 -6.17 19.39 -5.38
C HIS A 56 -4.92 20.11 -4.83
N HIS A 57 -5.09 21.28 -4.22
CA HIS A 57 -3.99 22.05 -3.61
C HIS A 57 -3.78 21.76 -2.12
N THR A 58 -4.65 20.98 -1.48
CA THR A 58 -4.50 20.69 -0.05
C THR A 58 -3.30 19.79 0.19
N SER A 59 -2.50 20.14 1.21
CA SER A 59 -1.34 19.34 1.59
C SER A 59 -1.77 18.05 2.29
N TYR A 60 -0.93 17.01 2.24
CA TYR A 60 -1.22 15.77 2.97
C TYR A 60 -1.35 15.96 4.49
N SER A 61 -0.66 16.97 5.05
CA SER A 61 -0.78 17.36 6.46
C SER A 61 -2.14 17.98 6.76
N GLU A 62 -2.64 18.87 5.90
CA GLU A 62 -3.97 19.47 6.06
C GLU A 62 -5.08 18.42 5.94
N ILE A 63 -4.97 17.50 4.98
CA ILE A 63 -5.92 16.39 4.85
C ILE A 63 -5.91 15.52 6.11
N ALA A 64 -4.73 15.26 6.67
CA ALA A 64 -4.61 14.52 7.93
C ALA A 64 -5.31 15.28 9.05
N GLU A 65 -5.04 16.58 9.22
CA GLU A 65 -5.63 17.39 10.27
C GLU A 65 -7.16 17.44 10.20
N ARG A 66 -7.73 17.57 9.00
CA ARG A 66 -9.19 17.64 8.79
C ARG A 66 -9.90 16.30 8.99
N VAL A 67 -9.31 15.19 8.53
CA VAL A 67 -10.03 13.90 8.42
C VAL A 67 -9.60 12.89 9.48
N ALA A 68 -8.30 12.86 9.80
CA ALA A 68 -7.72 11.87 10.68
C ALA A 68 -6.48 12.44 11.40
N PRO A 69 -6.65 13.36 12.37
CA PRO A 69 -5.54 14.07 13.03
C PRO A 69 -4.61 13.13 13.81
N ASN A 70 -5.03 11.89 14.03
CA ASN A 70 -4.24 10.83 14.66
C ASN A 70 -3.23 10.15 13.71
N VAL A 71 -3.20 10.51 12.41
CA VAL A 71 -2.28 9.90 11.44
C VAL A 71 -1.30 10.90 10.82
N SER A 72 -0.15 10.39 10.41
CA SER A 72 0.87 11.20 9.74
C SER A 72 0.49 11.49 8.29
N ALA A 73 1.03 12.59 7.74
CA ALA A 73 0.95 12.92 6.31
C ALA A 73 1.45 11.76 5.41
N LYS A 74 2.47 11.02 5.85
CA LYS A 74 2.98 9.82 5.13
C LYS A 74 1.93 8.71 5.06
N THR A 75 1.11 8.56 6.11
CA THR A 75 -0.02 7.63 6.12
C THR A 75 -1.08 8.04 5.11
N VAL A 76 -1.46 9.32 5.08
CA VAL A 76 -2.39 9.87 4.08
C VAL A 76 -1.86 9.62 2.66
N LYS A 77 -0.61 9.97 2.37
CA LYS A 77 0.04 9.70 1.07
C LYS A 77 -0.06 8.21 0.68
N ARG A 78 0.20 7.30 1.63
CA ARG A 78 0.09 5.85 1.39
C ARG A 78 -1.36 5.44 1.09
N ARG A 79 -2.34 5.96 1.81
CA ARG A 79 -3.77 5.65 1.61
C ARG A 79 -4.28 6.11 0.25
N LEU A 80 -3.95 7.34 -0.10
CA LEU A 80 -4.22 7.87 -1.42
C LEU A 80 -3.52 6.98 -2.47
N ALA A 81 -2.22 6.71 -2.32
CA ALA A 81 -1.50 5.86 -3.26
C ALA A 81 -2.10 4.45 -3.47
N GLN A 82 -2.69 3.84 -2.43
CA GLN A 82 -3.41 2.56 -2.51
C GLN A 82 -4.70 2.65 -3.32
N LYS A 83 -5.36 3.81 -3.31
CA LYS A 83 -6.55 4.11 -4.11
C LYS A 83 -6.19 4.56 -5.53
N HIS A 84 -4.99 4.20 -6.01
CA HIS A 84 -4.37 4.70 -7.23
C HIS A 84 -4.26 6.22 -7.29
N LEU A 85 -4.34 6.86 -6.12
CA LEU A 85 -4.32 8.29 -6.02
C LEU A 85 -2.89 8.85 -6.01
N LYS A 86 -1.97 8.24 -6.76
CA LYS A 86 -0.51 8.50 -6.68
C LYS A 86 -0.08 9.86 -7.28
N LYS A 87 -1.06 10.68 -7.67
CA LYS A 87 -0.90 11.76 -8.65
C LYS A 87 -2.10 12.72 -8.74
N TRP A 88 -2.89 12.98 -7.68
CA TRP A 88 -4.00 14.00 -7.79
C TRP A 88 -3.45 15.40 -8.03
N MET A 89 -2.14 15.49 -7.88
CA MET A 89 -1.24 16.40 -8.57
C MET A 89 -0.44 15.68 -9.68
N ALA A 90 -1.02 15.35 -10.82
CA ALA A 90 -0.50 15.97 -12.02
C ALA A 90 -1.33 17.24 -12.04
N GLN A 91 -0.90 18.23 -11.24
CA GLN A 91 -1.40 19.61 -11.29
C GLN A 91 -1.72 19.90 -12.75
N GLU A 92 -2.91 20.46 -13.01
CA GLU A 92 -3.34 20.98 -14.31
C GLU A 92 -2.18 20.94 -15.29
N ARG A 93 -2.14 19.95 -16.21
CA ARG A 93 -1.12 19.98 -17.25
C ARG A 93 -1.19 21.39 -17.81
N VAL A 94 -0.12 22.17 -17.63
CA VAL A 94 -0.01 23.56 -18.12
C VAL A 94 -0.70 23.57 -19.47
N HIS A 95 -1.73 24.41 -19.62
CA HIS A 95 -2.48 24.48 -20.86
C HIS A 95 -1.46 24.57 -21.99
N LEU A 96 -1.40 23.53 -22.80
CA LEU A 96 -0.46 23.44 -23.89
C LEU A 96 -1.07 24.29 -24.98
N ASP A 97 -0.64 25.56 -25.00
CA ASP A 97 -0.94 26.45 -26.12
C ASP A 97 -0.43 25.80 -27.41
N GLU A 98 -1.13 26.01 -28.53
CA GLU A 98 -0.83 25.31 -29.80
C GLU A 98 0.63 25.51 -30.20
N ASP A 99 1.17 26.71 -29.98
CA ASP A 99 2.58 27.05 -30.21
C ASP A 99 3.56 26.24 -29.36
N LEU A 100 3.21 25.96 -28.10
CA LEU A 100 4.05 25.19 -27.18
C LEU A 100 3.99 23.69 -27.51
N ALA A 101 2.84 23.22 -28.01
CA ALA A 101 2.69 21.84 -28.48
C ALA A 101 3.52 21.60 -29.74
N GLN A 102 3.49 22.54 -30.71
CA GLN A 102 4.26 22.47 -31.95
C GLN A 102 5.77 22.41 -31.68
N LYS A 103 6.29 23.29 -30.83
CA LYS A 103 7.72 23.31 -30.43
C LYS A 103 8.19 22.02 -29.77
N ARG A 104 7.30 21.33 -29.04
CA ARG A 104 7.63 20.04 -28.42
C ARG A 104 7.63 18.90 -29.43
N LEU A 105 6.77 18.98 -30.44
CA LEU A 105 6.72 17.99 -31.52
C LEU A 105 7.98 18.06 -32.40
N GLU A 106 8.46 19.26 -32.72
CA GLU A 106 9.69 19.45 -33.50
C GLU A 106 10.97 18.98 -32.79
N TRP A 107 10.92 18.85 -31.46
CA TRP A 107 12.06 18.43 -30.64
C TRP A 107 12.14 16.90 -30.44
N ALA A 108 11.08 16.15 -30.79
CA ALA A 108 10.96 14.69 -30.60
C ALA A 108 11.34 13.91 -31.87
#